data_AF-A0A4W5L4X3-F1
#
_entry.id   AF-A0A4W5L4X3-F1
#
_cell.length_a   1.000
_cell.length_b   1.000
_cell.length_c   1.000
_cell.angle_alpha   90.00
_cell.angle_beta   90.00
_cell.angle_gamma   90.00
#
_symmetry.space_group_name_H-M   'P 1'
#
loop_
_entity.id
_entity.type
_entity.pdbx_description
1 polymer ?
#
loop_
_entity_poly.entity_id
_entity_poly.type
_entity_poly.pdbx_seq_one_letter_code
_entity_poly.pdbx_strand_id
1 'polypeptide(L)'
;MRVHKISNVNKALHYITSKGVKLVSIGAEEIVDGNAKMTLGMIWTIILRFAIQDISVEETSAKEGLLLWCQRKTAPYKNVNIQNFHISWKDGLGFCALIHRHRPELIDYGKLRKDDPMTNLNTAFDVAEKYLDIPKMLDAEDIVSTLRPDEKAIMTYVSCYYHAFSGKQKVQYHSVTTRPSQASRK
;
A
#
# COMPACT_ATOMS: atom_id res chain seq x y z
N MET A 1 16.30 -13.26 30.72
CA MET A 1 15.14 -13.93 31.36
C MET A 1 13.84 -13.52 30.65
N ARG A 2 12.81 -14.38 30.59
CA ARG A 2 11.49 -14.12 29.95
C ARG A 2 10.87 -12.79 30.41
N VAL A 3 10.99 -12.50 31.71
CA VAL A 3 10.52 -11.24 32.33
C VAL A 3 11.10 -9.98 31.67
N HIS A 4 12.36 -10.01 31.20
CA HIS A 4 12.94 -8.87 30.48
C HIS A 4 12.31 -8.69 29.10
N LYS A 5 11.98 -9.79 28.41
CA LYS A 5 11.29 -9.73 27.11
C LYS A 5 9.89 -9.13 27.28
N ILE A 6 9.15 -9.55 28.30
CA ILE A 6 7.82 -8.99 28.62
C ILE A 6 7.92 -7.50 28.93
N SER A 7 8.88 -7.08 29.76
CA SER A 7 9.08 -5.66 30.07
C SER A 7 9.39 -4.84 28.81
N ASN A 8 10.24 -5.36 27.92
CA ASN A 8 10.56 -4.69 26.65
C ASN A 8 9.34 -4.58 25.73
N VAL A 9 8.58 -5.66 25.58
CA VAL A 9 7.37 -5.64 24.75
C VAL A 9 6.33 -4.69 25.33
N ASN A 10 6.10 -4.68 26.65
CA ASN A 10 5.20 -3.72 27.29
C ASN A 10 5.59 -2.27 27.00
N LYS A 11 6.87 -1.91 27.05
CA LYS A 11 7.34 -0.58 26.67
C LYS A 11 6.97 -0.24 25.22
N ALA A 12 7.15 -1.18 24.30
CA ALA A 12 6.78 -1.00 22.90
C ALA A 12 5.25 -0.87 22.72
N LEU A 13 4.46 -1.72 23.38
CA LEU A 13 2.99 -1.69 23.33
C LEU A 13 2.44 -0.37 23.87
N HIS A 14 2.99 0.14 24.98
CA HIS A 14 2.63 1.45 25.51
C HIS A 14 2.93 2.57 24.51
N TYR A 15 4.10 2.52 23.86
CA TYR A 15 4.48 3.52 22.87
C TYR A 15 3.51 3.52 21.67
N ILE A 16 3.24 2.38 21.04
CA ILE A 16 2.35 2.34 19.88
C ILE A 16 0.90 2.71 20.24
N THR A 17 0.44 2.35 21.45
CA THR A 17 -0.87 2.76 21.95
C THR A 17 -0.95 4.27 22.11
N SER A 18 0.11 4.92 22.61
CA SER A 18 0.17 6.39 22.72
C SER A 18 0.10 7.10 21.35
N LYS A 19 0.44 6.41 20.26
CA LYS A 19 0.34 6.91 18.88
C LYS A 19 -1.01 6.61 18.21
N GLY A 20 -1.96 6.03 18.94
CA GLY A 20 -3.31 5.74 18.45
C GLY A 20 -3.47 4.37 17.80
N VAL A 21 -2.51 3.45 17.96
CA VAL A 21 -2.71 2.04 17.58
C VAL A 21 -3.67 1.39 18.58
N LYS A 22 -4.76 0.80 18.08
CA LYS A 22 -5.73 0.07 18.92
C LYS A 22 -5.32 -1.39 19.06
N LEU A 23 -4.95 -1.80 20.27
CA LEU A 23 -4.62 -3.18 20.62
C LEU A 23 -5.86 -3.85 21.21
N VAL A 24 -6.57 -4.66 20.43
CA VAL A 24 -7.71 -5.46 20.92
C VAL A 24 -7.20 -6.86 21.24
N SER A 25 -7.23 -7.24 22.51
CA SER A 25 -6.84 -8.57 22.99
C SER A 25 -5.38 -8.97 22.72
N ILE A 26 -4.45 -8.00 22.62
CA ILE A 26 -3.01 -8.25 22.41
C ILE A 26 -2.25 -7.84 23.67
N GLY A 27 -1.72 -8.83 24.40
CA GLY A 27 -0.83 -8.65 25.55
C GLY A 27 0.64 -8.93 25.21
N ALA A 28 1.56 -8.51 26.07
CA ALA A 28 3.00 -8.74 25.85
C ALA A 28 3.37 -10.23 25.92
N GLU A 29 2.64 -10.99 26.73
CA GLU A 29 2.79 -12.44 26.89
C GLU A 29 2.56 -13.16 25.55
N GLU A 30 1.49 -12.80 24.83
CA GLU A 30 1.16 -13.37 23.52
C GLU A 30 2.29 -13.20 22.51
N ILE A 31 2.98 -12.05 22.55
CA ILE A 31 4.10 -11.75 21.65
C ILE A 31 5.36 -12.50 22.09
N VAL A 32 5.66 -12.51 23.40
CA VAL A 32 6.86 -13.15 23.94
C VAL A 32 6.81 -14.66 23.82
N ASP A 33 5.62 -15.25 23.95
CA ASP A 33 5.41 -16.70 23.88
C ASP A 33 5.16 -17.18 22.44
N GLY A 34 5.17 -16.28 21.45
CA GLY A 34 5.16 -16.63 20.04
C GLY A 34 3.77 -16.97 19.48
N ASN A 35 2.70 -16.38 20.02
CA ASN A 35 1.37 -16.49 19.41
C ASN A 35 1.36 -15.74 18.07
N ALA A 36 1.52 -16.50 16.98
CA ALA A 36 1.60 -15.95 15.63
C ALA A 36 0.36 -15.14 15.25
N LYS A 37 -0.84 -15.58 15.64
CA LYS A 37 -2.09 -14.87 15.34
C LYS A 37 -2.13 -13.49 16.00
N MET A 38 -1.74 -13.40 17.26
CA MET A 38 -1.71 -12.12 17.99
C MET A 38 -0.58 -11.22 17.48
N THR A 39 0.57 -11.79 17.15
CA THR A 39 1.70 -11.07 16.58
C THR A 39 1.35 -10.45 15.23
N LEU A 40 0.77 -11.23 14.31
CA LEU A 40 0.29 -10.73 13.01
C LEU A 40 -0.84 -9.72 13.18
N GLY A 41 -1.74 -9.93 14.14
CA GLY A 41 -2.78 -8.96 14.50
C GLY A 41 -2.21 -7.61 14.94
N MET A 42 -1.17 -7.62 15.77
CA MET A 42 -0.46 -6.43 16.22
C MET A 42 0.25 -5.70 15.07
N ILE A 43 0.98 -6.44 14.22
CA ILE A 43 1.67 -5.85 13.07
C ILE A 43 0.65 -5.20 12.13
N TRP A 44 -0.49 -5.85 11.90
CA TRP A 44 -1.56 -5.28 11.10
C TRP A 44 -2.12 -3.98 11.68
N THR A 45 -2.38 -3.88 12.99
CA THR A 45 -2.92 -2.65 13.56
C THR A 45 -1.93 -1.49 13.49
N ILE A 46 -0.62 -1.78 13.55
CA ILE A 46 0.44 -0.80 13.30
C ILE A 46 0.41 -0.34 11.84
N ILE A 47 0.42 -1.26 10.87
CA ILE A 47 0.34 -0.93 9.43
C ILE A 47 -0.91 -0.10 9.15
N LEU A 48 -2.07 -0.55 9.64
CA LEU A 48 -3.33 0.15 9.47
C LEU A 48 -3.22 1.59 9.98
N ARG A 49 -2.72 1.80 11.19
CA ARG A 49 -2.63 3.13 11.81
C ARG A 49 -1.68 4.08 11.08
N PHE A 50 -0.51 3.60 10.67
CA PHE A 50 0.56 4.48 10.17
C PHE A 50 0.64 4.57 8.65
N ALA A 51 0.23 3.52 7.92
CA ALA A 51 0.31 3.51 6.46
C ALA A 51 -1.05 3.79 5.80
N ILE A 52 -2.16 3.40 6.42
CA ILE A 52 -3.46 3.42 5.73
C ILE A 52 -4.40 4.46 6.33
N GLN A 53 -4.45 4.60 7.65
CA GLN A 53 -5.49 5.37 8.34
C GLN A 53 -5.56 6.85 7.94
N ASP A 54 -4.42 7.45 7.58
CA ASP A 54 -4.33 8.85 7.17
C ASP A 54 -4.62 9.05 5.66
N ILE A 55 -4.87 7.97 4.92
CA ILE A 55 -5.33 8.03 3.51
C ILE A 55 -6.81 8.40 3.52
N SER A 56 -7.13 9.68 3.29
CA SER A 56 -8.51 10.12 3.08
C SER A 56 -8.68 10.67 1.67
N VAL A 57 -9.68 10.17 0.97
CA VAL A 57 -10.13 10.68 -0.33
C VAL A 57 -11.62 10.97 -0.18
N GLU A 58 -12.01 12.23 -0.34
CA GLU A 58 -13.41 12.68 -0.28
C GLU A 58 -14.12 12.26 1.02
N GLU A 59 -13.45 12.47 2.16
CA GLU A 59 -14.02 12.25 3.50
C GLU A 59 -14.47 10.80 3.79
N THR A 60 -14.08 9.85 2.95
CA THR A 60 -14.34 8.42 3.16
C THR A 60 -13.40 7.82 4.22
N SER A 61 -13.79 6.66 4.78
CA SER A 61 -12.92 5.93 5.70
C SER A 61 -11.63 5.50 5.01
N ALA A 62 -10.56 5.29 5.77
CA ALA A 62 -9.23 5.05 5.22
C ALA A 62 -9.14 3.94 4.15
N LYS A 63 -9.82 2.81 4.40
CA LYS A 63 -9.89 1.68 3.45
C LYS A 63 -10.66 2.05 2.20
N GLU A 64 -11.80 2.73 2.36
CA GLU A 64 -12.63 3.18 1.24
C GLU A 64 -11.90 4.24 0.41
N GLY A 65 -11.17 5.15 1.04
CA GLY A 65 -10.35 6.15 0.37
C GLY A 65 -9.24 5.52 -0.46
N LEU A 66 -8.55 4.50 0.07
CA LEU A 66 -7.56 3.74 -0.71
C LEU A 66 -8.22 3.00 -1.88
N LEU A 67 -9.39 2.39 -1.67
CA LEU A 67 -10.12 1.67 -2.73
C LEU A 67 -10.58 2.62 -3.83
N LEU A 68 -11.15 3.76 -3.45
CA LEU A 68 -11.61 4.81 -4.35
C LEU A 68 -10.44 5.39 -5.16
N TRP A 69 -9.29 5.59 -4.53
CA TRP A 69 -8.07 5.99 -5.24
C TRP A 69 -7.68 4.97 -6.30
N CYS A 70 -7.67 3.68 -5.97
CA CYS A 70 -7.36 2.63 -6.94
C CYS A 70 -8.33 2.67 -8.12
N GLN A 71 -9.63 2.69 -7.83
CA GLN A 71 -10.69 2.74 -8.83
C GLN A 71 -10.55 3.94 -9.78
N ARG A 72 -10.25 5.13 -9.25
CA ARG A 72 -10.06 6.34 -10.06
C ARG A 72 -8.85 6.26 -10.96
N LYS A 73 -7.74 5.71 -10.46
CA LYS A 73 -6.51 5.57 -11.23
C LYS A 73 -6.65 4.50 -12.31
N THR A 74 -7.44 3.45 -12.07
CA THR A 74 -7.65 2.36 -13.02
C THR A 74 -8.90 2.50 -13.89
N ALA A 75 -9.77 3.49 -13.65
CA ALA A 75 -11.01 3.69 -14.42
C ALA A 75 -10.83 3.73 -15.96
N PRO A 76 -9.74 4.29 -16.53
CA PRO A 76 -9.52 4.27 -17.98
C PRO A 76 -9.18 2.89 -18.57
N TYR A 77 -8.88 1.87 -17.74
CA TYR A 77 -8.42 0.56 -18.18
C TYR A 77 -9.58 -0.43 -18.23
N LYS A 78 -10.08 -0.72 -19.44
CA LYS A 78 -11.28 -1.55 -19.67
C LYS A 78 -11.21 -2.95 -19.06
N ASN A 79 -10.02 -3.52 -18.93
CA ASN A 79 -9.79 -4.86 -18.39
C ASN A 79 -9.58 -4.89 -16.87
N VAL A 80 -9.67 -3.75 -16.19
CA VAL A 80 -9.44 -3.63 -14.74
C VAL A 80 -10.69 -3.15 -14.04
N ASN A 81 -11.14 -3.92 -13.05
CA ASN A 81 -12.27 -3.56 -12.21
C ASN A 81 -11.95 -3.85 -10.73
N ILE A 82 -11.50 -2.81 -10.02
CA ILE A 82 -11.10 -2.92 -8.61
C ILE A 82 -12.33 -2.72 -7.72
N GLN A 83 -12.76 -3.78 -7.04
CA GLN A 83 -13.92 -3.75 -6.14
C GLN A 83 -13.57 -4.15 -4.70
N ASN A 84 -12.40 -4.73 -4.50
CA ASN A 84 -11.93 -5.22 -3.21
C ASN A 84 -10.40 -5.31 -3.21
N PHE A 85 -9.81 -5.64 -2.05
CA PHE A 85 -8.38 -5.90 -1.91
C PHE A 85 -8.06 -7.40 -1.88
N HIS A 86 -8.80 -8.24 -2.59
CA HIS A 86 -8.46 -9.67 -2.71
C HIS A 86 -8.49 -10.14 -4.17
N ILE A 87 -9.68 -10.46 -4.70
CA ILE A 87 -9.86 -11.13 -5.99
C ILE A 87 -9.62 -10.14 -7.14
N SER A 88 -9.95 -8.87 -6.98
CA SER A 88 -9.75 -7.84 -8.00
C SER A 88 -8.28 -7.61 -8.40
N TRP A 89 -7.33 -8.10 -7.60
CA TRP A 89 -5.89 -7.93 -7.82
C TRP A 89 -5.20 -9.19 -8.32
N LYS A 90 -5.93 -10.32 -8.34
CA LYS A 90 -5.37 -11.65 -8.61
C LYS A 90 -4.82 -11.79 -10.03
N ASP A 91 -5.38 -11.07 -11.00
CA ASP A 91 -4.90 -11.10 -12.40
C ASP A 91 -3.66 -10.21 -12.65
N GLY A 92 -3.20 -9.46 -11.64
CA GLY A 92 -2.05 -8.57 -11.71
C GLY A 92 -2.27 -7.27 -12.49
N LEU A 93 -3.35 -7.15 -13.27
CA LEU A 93 -3.60 -6.00 -14.12
C LEU A 93 -3.85 -4.72 -13.31
N GLY A 94 -4.45 -4.85 -12.12
CA GLY A 94 -4.61 -3.73 -11.18
C GLY A 94 -3.30 -3.06 -10.81
N PHE A 95 -2.26 -3.85 -10.47
CA PHE A 95 -0.94 -3.32 -10.14
C PHE A 95 -0.27 -2.66 -11.35
N CYS A 96 -0.30 -3.34 -12.50
CA CYS A 96 0.26 -2.78 -13.74
C CYS A 96 -0.43 -1.47 -14.14
N ALA A 97 -1.75 -1.38 -14.00
CA ALA A 97 -2.52 -0.19 -14.35
C ALA A 97 -2.19 0.99 -13.43
N LEU A 98 -1.99 0.74 -12.12
CA LEU A 98 -1.54 1.77 -11.19
C LEU A 98 -0.19 2.36 -11.59
N ILE A 99 0.77 1.51 -11.96
CA ILE A 99 2.09 1.95 -12.41
C ILE A 99 1.97 2.72 -13.73
N HIS A 100 1.36 2.13 -14.75
CA HIS A 100 1.21 2.75 -16.07
C HIS A 100 0.43 4.08 -16.02
N ARG A 101 -0.54 4.23 -15.09
CA ARG A 101 -1.29 5.49 -14.94
C ARG A 101 -0.41 6.65 -14.49
N HIS A 102 0.61 6.38 -13.67
CA HIS A 102 1.49 7.40 -13.11
C HIS A 102 2.80 7.53 -13.86
N ARG A 103 3.31 6.43 -14.41
CA ARG A 103 4.57 6.32 -15.16
C ARG A 103 4.39 5.38 -16.36
N PRO A 104 3.75 5.86 -17.44
CA PRO A 104 3.47 5.05 -18.62
C PRO A 104 4.72 4.44 -19.26
N GLU A 105 5.88 5.07 -19.09
CA GLU A 105 7.16 4.64 -19.64
C GLU A 105 7.70 3.34 -19.04
N LEU A 106 7.18 2.91 -17.88
CA LEU A 106 7.72 1.76 -17.15
C LEU A 106 7.06 0.43 -17.52
N ILE A 107 5.85 0.44 -18.11
CA ILE A 107 5.10 -0.77 -18.43
C ILE A 107 4.45 -0.62 -19.80
N ASP A 108 4.72 -1.55 -20.71
CA ASP A 108 3.97 -1.66 -21.96
C ASP A 108 2.64 -2.39 -21.70
N TYR A 109 1.63 -1.63 -21.26
CA TYR A 109 0.36 -2.19 -20.82
C TYR A 109 -0.38 -2.96 -21.93
N GLY A 110 -0.16 -2.60 -23.21
CA GLY A 110 -0.80 -3.25 -24.35
C GLY A 110 -0.42 -4.72 -24.54
N LYS A 111 0.71 -5.15 -23.98
CA LYS A 111 1.18 -6.55 -24.03
C LYS A 111 0.62 -7.43 -22.92
N LEU A 112 0.02 -6.84 -21.89
CA LEU A 112 -0.46 -7.56 -20.72
C LEU A 112 -1.79 -8.24 -21.01
N ARG A 113 -1.97 -9.45 -20.47
CA ARG A 113 -3.17 -10.25 -20.69
C ARG A 113 -3.75 -10.78 -19.39
N LYS A 114 -5.07 -10.78 -19.27
CA LYS A 114 -5.77 -11.21 -18.05
C LYS A 114 -5.56 -12.70 -17.72
N ASP A 115 -5.34 -13.52 -18.73
CA ASP A 115 -5.10 -14.96 -18.60
C ASP A 115 -3.64 -15.31 -18.28
N ASP A 116 -2.76 -14.33 -18.13
CA ASP A 116 -1.37 -14.50 -17.72
C ASP A 116 -1.05 -13.74 -16.41
N PRO A 117 -1.67 -14.13 -15.28
CA PRO A 117 -1.55 -13.41 -14.02
C PRO A 117 -0.13 -13.46 -13.46
N MET A 118 0.59 -14.56 -13.66
CA MET A 118 1.95 -14.74 -13.15
C MET A 118 2.91 -13.72 -13.77
N THR A 119 2.88 -13.54 -15.09
CA THR A 119 3.69 -12.53 -15.78
C THR A 119 3.29 -11.13 -15.38
N ASN A 120 1.99 -10.83 -15.28
CA ASN A 120 1.51 -9.50 -14.90
C ASN A 120 1.99 -9.10 -13.50
N LEU A 121 1.81 -9.99 -12.51
CA LEU A 121 2.19 -9.75 -11.12
C LEU A 121 3.71 -9.53 -11.01
N ASN A 122 4.51 -10.44 -11.57
CA ASN A 122 5.97 -10.32 -11.53
C ASN A 122 6.45 -9.04 -12.23
N THR A 123 5.87 -8.71 -13.40
CA THR A 123 6.19 -7.46 -14.10
C THR A 123 5.93 -6.24 -13.22
N ALA A 124 4.77 -6.17 -12.57
CA ALA A 124 4.46 -5.05 -11.68
C ALA A 124 5.42 -4.99 -10.49
N PHE A 125 5.72 -6.14 -9.87
CA PHE A 125 6.54 -6.22 -8.67
C PHE A 125 8.01 -5.88 -8.96
N ASP A 126 8.56 -6.39 -10.07
CA ASP A 126 9.90 -6.07 -10.57
C ASP A 126 10.05 -4.59 -10.89
N VAL A 127 9.08 -4.01 -11.60
CA VAL A 127 9.10 -2.59 -11.96
C VAL A 127 8.99 -1.70 -10.72
N ALA A 128 8.14 -2.07 -9.76
CA ALA A 128 7.95 -1.33 -8.52
C ALA A 128 9.23 -1.31 -7.67
N GLU A 129 9.90 -2.45 -7.52
CA GLU A 129 11.17 -2.54 -6.81
C GLU A 129 12.27 -1.74 -7.51
N LYS A 130 12.44 -1.95 -8.82
CA LYS A 130 13.57 -1.37 -9.56
C LYS A 130 13.46 0.14 -9.78
N TYR A 131 12.25 0.68 -9.96
CA TYR A 131 12.06 2.05 -10.42
C TYR A 131 11.20 2.93 -9.50
N LEU A 132 10.49 2.34 -8.54
CA LEU A 132 9.61 3.07 -7.63
C LEU A 132 10.05 3.00 -6.17
N ASP A 133 11.11 2.24 -5.85
CA ASP A 133 11.60 2.01 -4.49
C ASP A 133 10.52 1.38 -3.59
N ILE A 134 9.71 0.49 -4.18
CA ILE A 134 8.68 -0.28 -3.48
C ILE A 134 9.17 -1.74 -3.38
N PRO A 135 9.53 -2.25 -2.20
CA PRO A 135 10.07 -3.60 -2.07
C PRO A 135 9.02 -4.65 -2.41
N LYS A 136 9.43 -5.80 -2.96
CA LYS A 136 8.54 -6.93 -3.23
C LYS A 136 8.06 -7.58 -1.93
N MET A 137 6.86 -7.22 -1.50
CA MET A 137 6.24 -7.76 -0.28
C MET A 137 5.32 -8.95 -0.53
N LEU A 138 4.95 -9.20 -1.78
CA LEU A 138 4.05 -10.28 -2.18
C LEU A 138 4.75 -11.16 -3.20
N ASP A 139 4.43 -12.45 -3.13
CA ASP A 139 4.84 -13.43 -4.12
C ASP A 139 3.70 -13.67 -5.12
N ALA A 140 4.05 -13.77 -6.41
CA ALA A 140 3.06 -13.96 -7.47
C ALA A 140 2.45 -15.37 -7.45
N GLU A 141 3.23 -16.39 -7.12
CA GLU A 141 2.76 -17.78 -7.01
C GLU A 141 1.75 -17.93 -5.88
N ASP A 142 2.00 -17.29 -4.72
CA ASP A 142 1.07 -17.30 -3.58
C ASP A 142 -0.29 -16.67 -3.92
N ILE A 143 -0.28 -15.56 -4.67
CA ILE A 143 -1.51 -14.87 -5.10
C ILE A 143 -2.29 -15.74 -6.11
N VAL A 144 -1.60 -16.34 -7.08
CA VAL A 144 -2.23 -17.12 -8.15
C VAL A 144 -2.79 -18.44 -7.61
N SER A 145 -2.02 -19.14 -6.78
CA SER A 145 -2.40 -20.44 -6.20
C SER A 145 -3.56 -20.33 -5.20
N THR A 146 -3.68 -19.20 -4.49
CA THR A 146 -4.75 -19.01 -3.50
C THR A 146 -6.07 -18.60 -4.16
N LEU A 147 -7.18 -19.24 -3.78
CA LEU A 147 -8.52 -18.88 -4.30
C LEU A 147 -8.89 -17.42 -4.02
N ARG A 148 -8.54 -16.94 -2.82
CA ARG A 148 -8.78 -15.57 -2.36
C ARG A 148 -7.52 -15.04 -1.68
N PRO A 149 -6.74 -14.16 -2.34
CA PRO A 149 -5.58 -13.52 -1.73
C PRO A 149 -5.93 -12.80 -0.42
N ASP A 150 -5.00 -12.77 0.54
CA ASP A 150 -5.22 -12.14 1.83
C ASP A 150 -5.43 -10.62 1.68
N GLU A 151 -6.54 -10.14 2.21
CA GLU A 151 -6.95 -8.75 2.02
C GLU A 151 -5.96 -7.76 2.62
N LYS A 152 -5.41 -8.10 3.80
CA LYS A 152 -4.49 -7.23 4.54
C LYS A 152 -3.15 -7.14 3.84
N ALA A 153 -2.66 -8.24 3.28
CA ALA A 153 -1.44 -8.29 2.50
C ALA A 153 -1.55 -7.40 1.24
N ILE A 154 -2.62 -7.55 0.46
CA ILE A 154 -2.87 -6.70 -0.71
C ILE A 154 -3.01 -5.22 -0.30
N MET A 155 -3.80 -4.91 0.73
CA MET A 155 -3.95 -3.53 1.22
C MET A 155 -2.61 -2.91 1.62
N THR A 156 -1.78 -3.66 2.34
CA THR A 156 -0.45 -3.22 2.77
C THR A 156 0.38 -2.86 1.55
N TYR A 157 0.45 -3.74 0.56
CA TYR A 157 1.25 -3.50 -0.62
C TYR A 157 0.72 -2.36 -1.49
N VAL A 158 -0.60 -2.30 -1.72
CA VAL A 158 -1.23 -1.21 -2.47
C VAL A 158 -1.05 0.15 -1.78
N SER A 159 -1.02 0.20 -0.44
CA SER A 159 -0.72 1.43 0.28
C SER A 159 0.68 1.98 -0.02
N CYS A 160 1.67 1.13 -0.29
CA CYS A 160 3.00 1.56 -0.71
C CYS A 160 2.96 2.27 -2.07
N TYR A 161 2.18 1.76 -3.04
CA TYR A 161 1.94 2.46 -4.31
C TYR A 161 1.26 3.80 -4.11
N TYR A 162 0.26 3.87 -3.22
CA TYR A 162 -0.39 5.13 -2.90
C TYR A 162 0.62 6.17 -2.40
N HIS A 163 1.49 5.81 -1.44
CA HIS A 163 2.49 6.75 -0.90
C HIS A 163 3.54 7.14 -1.92
N ALA A 164 4.03 6.18 -2.72
CA ALA A 164 5.02 6.42 -3.77
C ALA A 164 4.52 7.40 -4.84
N PHE A 165 3.23 7.37 -5.17
CA PHE A 165 2.64 8.24 -6.19
C PHE A 165 1.99 9.51 -5.64
N SER A 166 1.39 9.47 -4.44
CA SER A 166 0.75 10.63 -3.83
C SER A 166 1.76 11.57 -3.16
N GLY A 167 2.86 11.02 -2.63
CA GLY A 167 3.98 11.83 -2.11
C GLY A 167 4.60 12.73 -3.17
N LYS A 168 4.70 12.25 -4.42
CA LYS A 168 5.22 13.03 -5.56
C LYS A 168 4.27 14.15 -6.00
N GLN A 169 2.95 13.98 -5.83
CA GLN A 169 1.98 15.03 -6.15
C GLN A 169 2.05 16.21 -5.18
N LYS A 170 2.34 15.99 -3.89
CA LYS A 170 2.52 17.09 -2.90
C LYS A 170 3.73 18.00 -3.22
N VAL A 171 4.78 17.44 -3.82
CA VAL A 171 5.99 18.18 -4.21
C VAL A 171 5.78 19.00 -5.50
N GLN A 172 4.95 18.51 -6.44
CA GLN A 172 4.67 19.21 -7.69
C GLN A 172 3.82 20.48 -7.52
N TYR A 173 2.92 20.53 -6.52
CA TYR A 173 2.16 21.75 -6.22
C TYR A 173 3.00 22.88 -5.60
N HIS A 174 4.19 22.57 -5.04
CA HIS A 174 5.07 23.58 -4.45
C HIS A 174 6.14 24.14 -5.41
N SER A 175 6.21 23.65 -6.66
CA SER A 175 7.24 24.07 -7.63
C SER A 175 6.74 24.95 -8.79
N VAL A 176 5.46 25.34 -8.80
CA VAL A 176 4.87 26.17 -9.88
C VAL A 176 4.77 27.67 -9.54
N THR A 177 5.36 28.14 -8.42
CA THR A 177 5.40 29.60 -8.13
C THR A 177 6.84 30.15 -8.11
N THR A 178 7.51 30.10 -9.25
CA THR A 178 8.62 31.01 -9.58
C THR A 178 8.45 31.39 -11.04
N ARG A 179 7.88 32.55 -11.40
CA ARG A 179 8.47 33.92 -11.59
C ARG A 179 7.74 34.51 -12.85
N PRO A 180 7.71 35.84 -13.18
CA PRO A 180 8.87 36.74 -13.15
C PRO A 180 8.65 38.24 -12.84
N SER A 181 9.80 38.89 -12.63
CA SER A 181 10.18 40.30 -12.77
C SER A 181 9.10 41.37 -13.05
N GLN A 182 9.11 42.42 -12.23
CA GLN A 182 8.89 43.77 -12.76
C GLN A 182 10.19 44.57 -12.67
N ALA A 183 10.70 44.87 -13.86
CA ALA A 183 11.65 45.93 -14.11
C ALA A 183 10.95 47.29 -14.01
N SER A 184 11.72 48.28 -13.53
CA SER A 184 11.61 49.73 -13.71
C SER A 184 10.34 50.31 -14.33
N ARG A 185 9.75 51.31 -13.65
CA ARG A 185 9.54 52.64 -14.24
C ARG A 185 9.09 53.69 -13.20
N LYS A 186 9.91 54.75 -13.15
CA LYS A 186 9.69 56.13 -12.73
C LYS A 186 9.64 56.43 -11.24
#